data_AF-A0A4V2KT61-F1
#
_entry.id   AF-A0A4V2KT61-F1
#
_cell.length_a   1.000
_cell.length_b   1.000
_cell.length_c   1.000
_cell.angle_alpha   90.00
_cell.angle_beta   90.00
_cell.angle_gamma   90.00
#
_symmetry.space_group_name_H-M   'P 1'
#
loop_
_entity.id
_entity.type
_entity.pdbx_description
1 polymer ?
#
loop_
_entity_poly.entity_id
_entity_poly.type
_entity_poly.pdbx_seq_one_letter_code
_entity_poly.pdbx_strand_id
1 'polypeptide(L)'
;MKSLALALALIFAAGTAAQALDATVTCKSQATEKKLAGAALNSFTKKCETDAAAKCDAAATEKKLFGAARTSFTKKCVTDATGG
;
A
#
# COMPACT_ATOMS: atom_id res chain seq x y z
N MET A 1 6.07 -37.40 -21.51
CA MET A 1 7.15 -37.01 -22.45
C MET A 1 6.68 -35.82 -23.27
N LYS A 2 7.50 -34.75 -23.31
CA LYS A 2 7.32 -33.48 -24.07
C LYS A 2 6.04 -32.71 -23.70
N SER A 3 6.10 -31.81 -22.73
CA SER A 3 6.54 -30.45 -23.06
C SER A 3 7.19 -29.77 -21.85
N LEU A 4 8.51 -29.83 -21.85
CA LEU A 4 9.37 -28.93 -21.09
C LEU A 4 9.66 -27.75 -22.02
N ALA A 5 9.16 -26.55 -21.73
CA ALA A 5 9.80 -25.29 -22.14
C ALA A 5 9.01 -24.06 -21.66
N LEU A 6 9.68 -23.30 -20.79
CA LEU A 6 9.63 -21.84 -20.67
C LEU A 6 8.28 -21.17 -20.32
N ALA A 7 8.15 -20.73 -19.07
CA ALA A 7 8.54 -19.35 -18.75
C ALA A 7 8.51 -19.14 -17.23
N LEU A 8 9.57 -18.48 -16.75
CA LEU A 8 9.71 -17.92 -15.42
C LEU A 8 8.44 -17.16 -15.00
N ALA A 9 7.79 -17.60 -13.92
CA ALA A 9 6.98 -16.72 -13.08
C ALA A 9 7.42 -16.93 -11.62
N LEU A 10 8.67 -16.57 -11.35
CA LEU A 10 9.14 -16.21 -10.03
C LEU A 10 8.40 -14.94 -9.57
N ILE A 11 7.20 -15.05 -9.01
CA ILE A 11 6.70 -14.01 -8.11
C ILE A 11 5.96 -14.68 -6.97
N PHE A 12 6.74 -15.05 -5.97
CA PHE A 12 6.47 -14.92 -4.54
C PHE A 12 5.05 -14.43 -4.19
N ALA A 13 4.06 -15.33 -4.21
CA ALA A 13 2.78 -15.11 -3.55
C ALA A 13 2.90 -15.50 -2.06
N ALA A 14 3.92 -14.99 -1.37
CA ALA A 14 3.92 -14.94 0.08
C ALA A 14 3.29 -13.61 0.49
N GLY A 15 2.04 -13.64 0.92
CA GLY A 15 1.37 -12.42 1.31
C GLY A 15 -0.13 -12.51 1.53
N THR A 16 -0.67 -13.63 2.00
CA THR A 16 -1.90 -13.56 2.82
C THR A 16 -1.53 -12.94 4.16
N ALA A 17 -1.15 -11.66 4.15
CA ALA A 17 -1.14 -10.87 5.35
C ALA A 17 -2.56 -10.32 5.49
N ALA A 18 -3.42 -11.15 6.07
CA ALA A 18 -4.44 -10.64 6.98
C ALA A 18 -3.67 -9.93 8.11
N GLN A 19 -3.27 -8.69 7.90
CA GLN A 19 -2.77 -7.84 8.96
C GLN A 19 -3.95 -6.99 9.39
N ALA A 20 -4.46 -7.44 10.54
CA ALA A 20 -5.43 -6.73 11.35
C ALA A 20 -5.12 -5.24 11.35
N LEU A 21 -6.18 -4.49 11.08
CA LEU A 21 -6.25 -3.05 11.10
C LEU A 21 -6.23 -2.61 12.57
N ASP A 22 -5.07 -2.54 13.21
CA ASP A 22 -4.96 -1.89 14.52
C ASP A 22 -3.54 -1.33 14.74
N ALA A 23 -3.47 -0.08 15.21
CA ALA A 23 -2.30 0.81 15.36
C ALA A 23 -1.56 1.20 14.05
N THR A 24 -2.06 2.22 13.34
CA THR A 24 -1.38 3.09 12.35
C THR A 24 -0.09 2.53 11.70
N VAL A 25 -0.18 1.37 11.06
CA VAL A 25 0.99 0.74 10.42
C VAL A 25 1.25 1.45 9.11
N THR A 26 2.19 2.40 9.13
CA THR A 26 2.51 3.23 7.97
C THR A 26 3.19 2.43 6.86
N CYS A 27 3.11 2.89 5.61
CA CYS A 27 3.81 2.27 4.48
C CYS A 27 5.30 2.01 4.78
N LYS A 28 5.94 2.96 5.47
CA LYS A 28 7.33 2.87 5.88
C LYS A 28 7.58 1.80 6.95
N SER A 29 6.68 1.66 7.93
CA SER A 29 6.76 0.62 8.96
C SER A 29 6.62 -0.77 8.32
N GLN A 30 5.61 -0.97 7.48
CA GLN A 30 5.38 -2.26 6.81
C GLN A 30 6.55 -2.65 5.90
N ALA A 31 7.14 -1.68 5.20
CA ALA A 31 8.29 -1.93 4.35
C ALA A 31 9.52 -2.38 5.16
N THR A 32 9.71 -1.80 6.34
CA THR A 32 10.81 -2.12 7.26
C THR A 32 10.59 -3.47 7.94
N GLU A 33 9.37 -3.77 8.39
CA GLU A 33 9.01 -5.05 9.01
C GLU A 33 9.14 -6.22 8.03
N LYS A 34 8.76 -6.00 6.76
CA LYS A 34 8.96 -6.98 5.70
C LYS A 34 10.40 -7.05 5.19
N LYS A 35 11.32 -6.27 5.78
CA LYS A 35 12.74 -6.16 5.40
C LYS A 35 12.94 -5.99 3.90
N LEU A 36 12.04 -5.23 3.26
CA LEU A 36 12.10 -5.00 1.83
C LEU A 36 13.29 -4.09 1.53
N ALA A 37 14.05 -4.42 0.50
CA ALA A 37 15.20 -3.64 0.04
C ALA A 37 15.20 -3.51 -1.49
N GLY A 38 15.93 -2.51 -1.99
CA GLY A 38 16.11 -2.29 -3.43
C GLY A 38 14.78 -2.12 -4.19
N ALA A 39 14.64 -2.83 -5.31
CA ALA A 39 13.46 -2.74 -6.17
C ALA A 39 12.15 -3.17 -5.49
N ALA A 40 12.23 -4.12 -4.54
CA ALA A 40 11.07 -4.61 -3.81
C ALA A 40 10.52 -3.56 -2.82
N LEU A 41 11.42 -2.83 -2.14
CA LEU A 41 11.05 -1.68 -1.30
C LEU A 41 10.35 -0.61 -2.15
N ASN A 42 10.94 -0.22 -3.28
CA ASN A 42 10.39 0.83 -4.14
C ASN A 42 9.00 0.45 -4.68
N SER A 43 8.84 -0.78 -5.15
CA SER A 43 7.56 -1.28 -5.65
C SER A 43 6.50 -1.34 -4.55
N PHE A 44 6.88 -1.77 -3.35
CA PHE A 44 5.98 -1.81 -2.20
C PHE A 44 5.56 -0.41 -1.74
N THR A 45 6.51 0.52 -1.59
CA THR A 45 6.22 1.89 -1.19
C THR A 45 5.29 2.56 -2.21
N LYS A 46 5.57 2.44 -3.51
CA LYS A 46 4.68 2.96 -4.56
C LYS A 46 3.26 2.37 -4.51
N LYS A 47 3.18 1.04 -4.31
CA LYS A 47 1.90 0.36 -4.16
C LYS A 47 1.16 0.86 -2.92
N CYS A 48 1.86 1.04 -1.80
CA CYS A 48 1.30 1.48 -0.54
C CYS A 48 0.83 2.95 -0.59
N GLU A 49 1.59 3.84 -1.23
CA GLU A 49 1.16 5.22 -1.49
C GLU A 49 -0.14 5.27 -2.30
N THR A 50 -0.24 4.42 -3.32
CA THR A 50 -1.45 4.32 -4.16
C THR A 50 -2.64 3.78 -3.37
N ASP A 51 -2.43 2.74 -2.57
CA ASP A 51 -3.46 2.13 -1.71
C ASP A 51 -3.92 3.10 -0.62
N ALA A 52 -2.98 3.83 -0.01
CA ALA A 52 -3.26 4.88 0.95
C ALA A 52 -4.12 5.98 0.31
N ALA A 53 -3.77 6.45 -0.89
CA ALA A 53 -4.58 7.44 -1.61
C ALA A 53 -6.02 6.95 -1.85
N ALA A 54 -6.20 5.72 -2.31
CA ALA A 54 -7.52 5.14 -2.54
C ALA A 54 -8.33 5.01 -1.25
N LYS A 55 -7.72 4.53 -0.16
CA LYS A 55 -8.36 4.41 1.16
C LYS A 55 -8.73 5.77 1.74
N CYS A 56 -7.84 6.74 1.64
CA CYS A 56 -8.08 8.09 2.12
C CYS A 56 -9.20 8.78 1.31
N ASP A 57 -9.28 8.52 0.01
CA ASP A 57 -10.35 9.05 -0.83
C ASP A 57 -11.71 8.41 -0.51
N ALA A 58 -11.73 7.09 -0.31
CA ALA A 58 -12.92 6.36 0.15
C ALA A 58 -13.39 6.87 1.52
N ALA A 59 -12.46 7.03 2.47
CA ALA A 59 -12.76 7.59 3.78
C ALA A 59 -13.26 9.04 3.71
N ALA A 60 -12.72 9.86 2.80
CA ALA A 60 -13.22 11.21 2.57
C ALA A 60 -14.66 11.20 2.04
N THR A 61 -14.95 10.28 1.12
CA THR A 61 -16.27 10.09 0.52
C THR A 61 -17.28 9.59 1.56
N GLU A 62 -16.89 8.63 2.39
CA GLU A 62 -17.71 8.09 3.48
C GLU A 62 -18.02 9.15 4.54
N LYS A 63 -17.05 10.03 4.81
CA LYS A 63 -17.21 11.23 5.64
C LYS A 63 -17.95 12.38 4.94
N LYS A 64 -18.37 12.19 3.68
CA LYS A 64 -19.06 13.19 2.86
C LYS A 64 -18.30 14.52 2.79
N LEU A 65 -16.97 14.45 2.73
CA LEU A 65 -16.12 15.61 2.53
C LEU A 65 -16.12 15.98 1.05
N PHE A 66 -16.31 17.26 0.75
CA PHE A 66 -16.35 17.78 -0.62
C PHE A 66 -15.41 18.97 -0.78
N GLY A 67 -15.03 19.26 -2.02
CA GLY A 67 -14.18 20.41 -2.35
C GLY A 67 -12.86 20.44 -1.57
N ALA A 68 -12.54 21.60 -1.00
CA ALA A 68 -11.29 21.81 -0.26
C ALA A 68 -11.15 20.87 0.96
N ALA A 69 -12.25 20.53 1.64
CA ALA A 69 -12.22 19.64 2.81
C ALA A 69 -11.78 18.23 2.44
N ARG A 70 -12.26 17.70 1.30
CA ARG A 70 -11.82 16.40 0.77
C ARG A 70 -10.34 16.41 0.44
N THR A 71 -9.86 17.45 -0.24
CA THR A 71 -8.45 17.56 -0.64
C THR A 71 -7.54 17.62 0.59
N SER A 72 -7.84 18.46 1.57
CA SER A 72 -7.05 18.56 2.80
C SER A 72 -7.04 17.27 3.61
N PHE A 73 -8.20 16.62 3.74
CA PHE A 73 -8.31 15.33 4.42
C PHE A 73 -7.50 14.25 3.72
N THR A 74 -7.68 14.10 2.41
CA THR A 74 -7.00 13.06 1.63
C THR A 74 -5.49 13.27 1.69
N LYS A 75 -5.03 14.52 1.54
CA LYS A 75 -3.61 14.86 1.61
C LYS A 75 -3.01 14.53 2.99
N LYS A 76 -3.70 14.92 4.07
CA LYS A 76 -3.28 14.63 5.44
C LYS A 76 -3.28 13.12 5.73
N CYS A 77 -4.35 12.44 5.35
CA CYS A 77 -4.51 11.00 5.51
C CYS A 77 -3.42 10.21 4.77
N VAL A 78 -3.06 10.58 3.54
CA VAL A 78 -1.98 9.92 2.79
C VAL A 78 -0.62 10.16 3.44
N THR A 79 -0.35 11.39 3.92
CA THR A 79 0.88 11.68 4.67
C THR A 79 0.96 10.83 5.94
N ASP A 80 -0.12 10.77 6.71
CA ASP A 80 -0.17 9.98 7.95
C ASP A 80 -0.04 8.47 7.66
N ALA A 81 -0.66 7.98 6.57
CA ALA A 81 -0.58 6.58 6.15
C ALA A 81 0.80 6.18 5.59
N THR A 82 1.56 7.11 5.04
CA THR A 82 2.93 6.86 4.53
C THR A 82 4.00 7.04 5.60
N GLY A 83 3.65 7.65 6.74
CA GLY A 83 4.55 7.87 7.89
C GLY A 83 5.33 9.17 7.81
N GLY A 84 4.70 10.20 7.25
CA GLY A 84 5.18 11.59 7.26
C GLY A 84 4.80 12.36 8.50
#